data_AF-A0A7S2YIA5-F1
#
_entry.id   AF-A0A7S2YIA5-F1
#
_cell.length_a   1.000
_cell.length_b   1.000
_cell.length_c   1.000
_cell.angle_alpha   90.00
_cell.angle_beta   90.00
_cell.angle_gamma   90.00
#
_symmetry.space_group_name_H-M   'P 1'
#
loop_
_entity.id
_entity.type
_entity.pdbx_description
1 polymer ?
#
loop_
_entity_poly.entity_id
_entity_poly.type
_entity_poly.pdbx_seq_one_letter_code
_entity_poly.pdbx_strand_id
1 'polypeptide(L)'
;SKAKRRFREEPASCLNLIHVSLCFMISLHRCIVVKDVPGFYVNRCFGPYLVETAALLRDGVPLDKLDKAIKNFGMPVGPISLADDVGIDVISHVANFLSNADLGVRMEGGDVSMMGDMVEKGWLGKKSGEGFYKYNGKKKTINPEVEAYVKSFVQEDLHLSEEEIQNRLVSRFVNEAAKCLEDEIIANPVVGDVGLVFGTGFAPFRGGPFRYLDQVGVDNYVDMMNKYADKYGPQFEPCQLLKDYAASNKKFHN
;
A
#
# COMPACT_ATOMS: atom_id res chain seq x y z
N SER A 1 9.22 39.70 3.92
CA SER A 1 10.63 39.61 4.37
C SER A 1 10.95 38.14 4.71
N LYS A 2 12.20 37.70 4.47
CA LYS A 2 12.86 36.47 4.99
C LYS A 2 12.24 35.06 4.83
N ALA A 3 11.06 34.83 4.25
CA ALA A 3 10.50 33.48 4.15
C ALA A 3 10.73 32.73 2.80
N LYS A 4 11.31 33.37 1.78
CA LYS A 4 11.52 32.77 0.42
C LYS A 4 12.98 32.47 0.04
N ARG A 5 13.90 32.37 1.00
CA ARG A 5 15.35 32.16 0.75
C ARG A 5 15.98 31.11 1.67
N ARG A 6 15.38 29.92 1.76
CA ARG A 6 15.97 28.76 2.42
C ARG A 6 15.91 27.48 1.58
N PHE A 7 15.91 27.60 0.26
CA PHE A 7 16.52 26.58 -0.59
C PHE A 7 17.98 26.99 -0.77
N ARG A 8 18.82 26.60 0.19
CA ARG A 8 20.27 26.65 0.04
C ARG A 8 20.70 25.28 -0.46
N GLU A 9 21.40 25.29 -1.57
CA GLU A 9 22.24 24.24 -2.14
C GLU A 9 22.64 23.16 -1.12
N GLU A 10 22.31 21.90 -1.42
CA GLU A 10 22.85 20.77 -0.68
C GLU A 10 24.39 20.81 -0.76
N PRO A 11 25.11 20.69 0.37
CA PRO A 11 26.56 20.76 0.35
C PRO A 11 27.12 19.59 -0.49
N ALA A 12 28.10 19.86 -1.35
CA ALA A 12 28.72 18.89 -2.26
C ALA A 12 29.23 17.61 -1.56
N SER A 13 29.47 17.65 -0.25
CA SER A 13 29.80 16.49 0.58
C SER A 13 28.64 15.50 0.75
N CYS A 14 27.39 15.97 0.82
CA CYS A 14 26.19 15.14 0.93
C CYS A 14 25.87 14.45 -0.40
N LEU A 15 25.98 15.19 -1.51
CA LEU A 15 25.89 14.63 -2.86
C LEU A 15 26.96 13.56 -3.10
N ASN A 16 28.21 13.79 -2.65
CA ASN A 16 29.28 12.78 -2.74
C ASN A 16 29.01 11.53 -1.89
N LEU A 17 28.43 11.67 -0.70
CA LEU A 17 28.03 10.54 0.14
C LEU A 17 26.91 9.72 -0.49
N ILE A 18 25.87 10.39 -1.01
CA ILE A 18 24.80 9.74 -1.78
C ILE A 18 25.41 9.05 -3.01
N HIS A 19 26.33 9.70 -3.73
CA HIS A 19 26.99 9.13 -4.90
C HIS A 19 27.81 7.88 -4.55
N VAL A 20 28.56 7.89 -3.45
CA VAL A 20 29.37 6.74 -3.02
C VAL A 20 28.49 5.58 -2.56
N SER A 21 27.45 5.85 -1.76
CA SER A 21 26.48 4.84 -1.35
C SER A 21 25.69 4.29 -2.53
N LEU A 22 25.30 5.15 -3.48
CA LEU A 22 24.60 4.77 -4.70
C LEU A 22 25.51 3.95 -5.61
N CYS A 23 26.78 4.31 -5.80
CA CYS A 23 27.74 3.51 -6.55
C CYS A 23 27.92 2.11 -5.94
N PHE A 24 27.98 2.01 -4.61
CA PHE A 24 28.04 0.71 -3.94
C PHE A 24 26.77 -0.10 -4.18
N MET A 25 25.59 0.49 -4.04
CA MET A 25 24.30 -0.22 -4.24
C MET A 25 24.00 -0.54 -5.72
N ILE A 26 24.39 0.33 -6.65
CA ILE A 26 24.33 0.10 -8.11
C ILE A 26 25.27 -1.03 -8.48
N SER A 27 26.48 -1.11 -7.90
CA SER A 27 27.38 -2.24 -8.16
C SER A 27 26.78 -3.57 -7.70
N LEU A 28 25.90 -3.53 -6.69
CA LEU A 28 25.10 -4.67 -6.24
C LEU A 28 23.81 -4.89 -7.04
N HIS A 29 23.46 -4.01 -7.99
CA HIS A 29 22.24 -4.04 -8.81
C HIS A 29 20.93 -4.17 -8.00
N ARG A 30 20.84 -3.53 -6.84
CA ARG A 30 19.73 -3.72 -5.87
C ARG A 30 19.18 -2.41 -5.29
N CYS A 31 19.04 -1.38 -6.10
CA CYS A 31 18.47 -0.11 -5.62
C CYS A 31 17.62 0.58 -6.68
N ILE A 32 16.60 1.28 -6.20
CA ILE A 32 15.89 2.32 -6.93
C ILE A 32 16.17 3.66 -6.26
N VAL A 33 16.21 4.73 -7.05
CA VAL A 33 16.38 6.09 -6.56
C VAL A 33 15.02 6.77 -6.51
N VAL A 34 14.69 7.35 -5.36
CA VAL A 34 13.42 8.02 -5.11
C VAL A 34 13.65 9.32 -4.34
N LYS A 35 12.76 10.30 -4.49
CA LYS A 35 12.80 11.52 -3.68
C LYS A 35 12.46 11.21 -2.22
N ASP A 36 13.07 11.97 -1.30
CA ASP A 36 12.77 11.87 0.13
C ASP A 36 11.40 12.49 0.43
N VAL A 37 10.49 11.64 0.91
CA VAL A 37 9.12 11.98 1.32
C VAL A 37 8.71 11.00 2.43
N PRO A 38 7.72 11.33 3.27
CA PRO A 38 7.19 10.38 4.24
C PRO A 38 6.79 9.05 3.59
N GLY A 39 7.45 7.95 3.99
CA GLY A 39 7.24 6.61 3.43
C GLY A 39 7.94 6.32 2.10
N PHE A 40 8.76 7.25 1.58
CA PHE A 40 9.44 7.14 0.30
C PHE A 40 8.46 6.74 -0.82
N TYR A 41 8.77 5.68 -1.57
CA TYR A 41 7.89 5.12 -2.58
C TYR A 41 7.12 3.89 -2.08
N VAL A 42 7.83 2.89 -1.55
CA VAL A 42 7.27 1.58 -1.18
C VAL A 42 6.24 1.71 -0.05
N ASN A 43 6.63 2.26 1.10
CA ASN A 43 5.74 2.36 2.26
C ASN A 43 4.62 3.37 2.02
N ARG A 44 4.90 4.43 1.25
CA ARG A 44 3.88 5.39 0.83
C ARG A 44 2.75 4.72 0.03
N CYS A 45 3.09 3.88 -0.96
CA CYS A 45 2.10 3.10 -1.71
C CYS A 45 1.35 2.12 -0.80
N PHE A 46 2.03 1.54 0.19
CA PHE A 46 1.45 0.55 1.10
C PHE A 46 0.49 1.16 2.14
N GLY A 47 0.60 2.45 2.45
CA GLY A 47 -0.29 3.14 3.40
C GLY A 47 -1.78 3.00 3.05
N PRO A 48 -2.24 3.46 1.88
CA PRO A 48 -3.62 3.30 1.45
C PRO A 48 -4.09 1.85 1.41
N TYR A 49 -3.20 0.91 1.06
CA TYR A 49 -3.49 -0.53 1.06
C TYR A 49 -3.78 -1.07 2.47
N LEU A 50 -3.03 -0.62 3.49
CA LEU A 50 -3.26 -0.98 4.89
C LEU A 50 -4.58 -0.41 5.43
N VAL A 51 -4.85 0.87 5.13
CA VAL A 51 -6.09 1.51 5.54
C VAL A 51 -7.30 0.82 4.90
N GLU A 52 -7.21 0.46 3.61
CA GLU A 52 -8.27 -0.27 2.93
C GLU A 52 -8.45 -1.69 3.45
N THR A 53 -7.37 -2.34 3.90
CA THR A 53 -7.47 -3.63 4.59
C THR A 53 -8.32 -3.48 5.85
N ALA A 54 -8.08 -2.44 6.65
CA ALA A 54 -8.88 -2.16 7.84
C ALA A 54 -10.35 -1.83 7.49
N ALA A 55 -10.59 -1.11 6.39
CA ALA A 55 -11.94 -0.84 5.89
C ALA A 55 -12.68 -2.14 5.52
N LEU A 56 -12.02 -3.07 4.82
CA LEU A 56 -12.63 -4.35 4.46
C LEU A 56 -12.95 -5.25 5.67
N LEU A 57 -12.15 -5.17 6.73
CA LEU A 57 -12.44 -5.86 7.99
C LEU A 57 -13.67 -5.27 8.67
N ARG A 58 -13.79 -3.94 8.70
CA ARG A 58 -14.97 -3.24 9.20
C ARG A 58 -16.22 -3.53 8.36
N ASP A 59 -16.04 -3.78 7.07
CA ASP A 59 -17.12 -4.15 6.14
C ASP A 59 -17.41 -5.68 6.16
N GLY A 60 -16.92 -6.40 7.18
CA GLY A 60 -17.32 -7.77 7.48
C GLY A 60 -16.56 -8.85 6.70
N VAL A 61 -15.54 -8.49 5.92
CA VAL A 61 -14.81 -9.48 5.12
C VAL A 61 -13.95 -10.40 6.02
N PRO A 62 -14.11 -11.73 5.95
CA PRO A 62 -13.31 -12.66 6.75
C PRO A 62 -11.80 -12.57 6.49
N LEU A 63 -11.01 -12.79 7.54
CA LEU A 63 -9.54 -12.70 7.52
C LEU A 63 -8.91 -13.60 6.46
N ASP A 64 -9.34 -14.86 6.39
CA ASP A 64 -8.85 -15.86 5.44
C ASP A 64 -9.30 -15.58 4.00
N LYS A 65 -10.53 -15.04 3.83
CA LYS A 65 -11.05 -14.61 2.54
C LYS A 65 -10.22 -13.46 1.96
N LEU A 66 -9.84 -12.46 2.78
CA LEU A 66 -8.94 -11.38 2.36
C LEU A 66 -7.59 -11.90 1.91
N ASP A 67 -6.96 -12.74 2.73
CA ASP A 67 -5.66 -13.32 2.41
C ASP A 67 -5.70 -14.15 1.11
N LYS A 68 -6.77 -14.93 0.93
CA LYS A 68 -6.96 -15.77 -0.26
C LYS A 68 -7.19 -14.92 -1.50
N ALA A 69 -8.05 -13.91 -1.43
CA ALA A 69 -8.36 -13.02 -2.55
C ALA A 69 -7.08 -12.35 -3.09
N ILE A 70 -6.23 -11.82 -2.20
CA ILE A 70 -5.01 -11.13 -2.60
C ILE A 70 -3.91 -12.09 -3.10
N LYS A 71 -3.83 -13.30 -2.55
CA LYS A 71 -2.97 -14.34 -3.11
C LYS A 71 -3.41 -14.76 -4.51
N ASN A 72 -4.71 -14.92 -4.73
CA ASN A 72 -5.28 -15.23 -6.04
C ASN A 72 -5.07 -14.08 -7.05
N PHE A 73 -5.08 -12.83 -6.59
CA PHE A 73 -4.71 -11.68 -7.42
C PHE A 73 -3.26 -11.77 -7.91
N GLY A 74 -2.38 -12.30 -7.06
CA GLY A 74 -1.00 -12.63 -7.41
C GLY A 74 0.06 -12.25 -6.39
N MET A 75 -0.33 -11.67 -5.26
CA MET A 75 0.63 -11.31 -4.22
C MET A 75 1.17 -12.57 -3.52
N PRO A 76 2.43 -12.59 -3.07
CA PRO A 76 3.00 -13.74 -2.39
C PRO A 76 2.37 -14.01 -1.02
N VAL A 77 1.94 -12.94 -0.34
CA VAL A 77 1.39 -12.97 1.01
C VAL A 77 0.13 -12.09 1.04
N GLY A 78 -0.89 -12.55 1.75
CA GLY A 78 -2.12 -11.79 1.95
C GLY A 78 -1.96 -10.69 3.00
N PRO A 79 -2.82 -9.67 3.03
CA PRO A 79 -2.66 -8.52 3.91
C PRO A 79 -2.63 -8.88 5.40
N ILE A 80 -3.45 -9.85 5.83
CA ILE A 80 -3.55 -10.24 7.24
C ILE A 80 -2.33 -11.07 7.64
N SER A 81 -1.93 -12.04 6.81
CA SER A 81 -0.68 -12.79 7.00
C SER A 81 0.53 -11.86 7.09
N LEU A 82 0.59 -10.90 6.18
CA LEU A 82 1.70 -9.94 6.11
C LEU A 82 1.73 -9.08 7.36
N ALA A 83 0.56 -8.72 7.90
CA ALA A 83 0.49 -7.96 9.13
C ALA A 83 1.12 -8.69 10.33
N ASP A 84 0.84 -9.98 10.46
CA ASP A 84 1.45 -10.80 11.49
C ASP A 84 2.94 -11.09 11.23
N ASP A 85 3.38 -11.22 9.97
CA ASP A 85 4.78 -11.47 9.62
C ASP A 85 5.66 -10.23 9.88
N VAL A 86 5.17 -9.03 9.58
CA VAL A 86 5.88 -7.75 9.84
C VAL A 86 5.80 -7.36 11.32
N GLY A 87 4.63 -7.56 11.93
CA GLY A 87 4.32 -7.14 13.29
C GLY A 87 3.27 -6.04 13.31
N ILE A 88 2.22 -6.26 14.09
CA ILE A 88 1.05 -5.36 14.16
C ILE A 88 1.42 -3.99 14.76
N ASP A 89 2.38 -3.96 15.68
CA ASP A 89 2.94 -2.72 16.24
C ASP A 89 3.68 -1.88 15.21
N VAL A 90 4.47 -2.51 14.33
CA VAL A 90 5.19 -1.83 13.25
C VAL A 90 4.19 -1.23 12.26
N ILE A 91 3.17 -2.00 11.88
CA ILE A 91 2.14 -1.53 10.95
C ILE A 91 1.32 -0.41 11.55
N SER A 92 0.90 -0.54 12.81
CA SER A 92 0.19 0.54 13.52
C SER A 92 1.03 1.82 13.57
N HIS A 93 2.33 1.71 13.86
CA HIS A 93 3.23 2.86 13.87
C HIS A 93 3.36 3.51 12.49
N VAL A 94 3.56 2.72 11.43
CA VAL A 94 3.68 3.24 10.06
C VAL A 94 2.37 3.86 9.57
N ALA A 95 1.22 3.23 9.84
CA ALA A 95 -0.09 3.76 9.48
C ALA A 95 -0.36 5.10 10.17
N ASN A 96 -0.04 5.21 11.46
CA ASN A 96 -0.15 6.48 12.20
C ASN A 96 0.83 7.54 11.67
N PHE A 97 2.08 7.17 11.36
CA PHE A 97 3.05 8.09 10.78
C PHE A 97 2.58 8.64 9.43
N LEU A 98 2.06 7.79 8.54
CA LEU A 98 1.58 8.18 7.22
C LEU A 98 0.25 8.95 7.28
N SER A 99 -0.63 8.64 8.24
CA SER A 99 -1.89 9.38 8.43
C SER A 99 -1.64 10.81 8.94
N ASN A 100 -0.56 11.01 9.71
CA ASN A 100 -0.11 12.34 10.14
C ASN A 100 0.77 13.04 9.08
N ALA A 101 1.15 12.34 8.00
CA ALA A 101 1.79 12.97 6.86
C ALA A 101 0.72 13.57 5.92
N ASP A 102 1.13 14.43 4.99
CA ASP A 102 0.27 15.12 4.03
C ASP A 102 -0.36 14.18 2.96
N LEU A 103 -0.82 12.98 3.35
CA LEU A 103 -1.57 12.07 2.49
C LEU A 103 -3.08 12.35 2.50
N GLY A 104 -3.60 12.96 3.57
CA GLY A 104 -4.98 13.44 3.66
C GLY A 104 -6.01 12.35 3.37
N VAL A 105 -6.98 12.66 2.49
CA VAL A 105 -8.10 11.77 2.11
C VAL A 105 -7.66 10.36 1.69
N ARG A 106 -6.43 10.21 1.17
CA ARG A 106 -5.89 8.92 0.73
C ARG A 106 -5.59 7.96 1.89
N MET A 107 -5.58 8.43 3.13
CA MET A 107 -5.45 7.64 4.35
C MET A 107 -6.77 7.48 5.10
N GLU A 108 -7.89 7.89 4.50
CA GLU A 108 -9.23 7.72 5.07
C GLU A 108 -9.88 6.40 4.61
N GLY A 109 -11.10 6.14 5.11
CA GLY A 109 -11.96 5.02 4.73
C GLY A 109 -11.91 3.84 5.69
N GLY A 110 -10.75 3.54 6.29
CA GLY A 110 -10.58 2.49 7.30
C GLY A 110 -10.02 3.03 8.61
N ASP A 111 -10.37 2.39 9.73
CA ASP A 111 -9.86 2.77 11.05
C ASP A 111 -8.72 1.82 11.47
N VAL A 112 -7.52 2.37 11.62
CA VAL A 112 -6.33 1.63 12.05
C VAL A 112 -6.19 1.58 13.58
N SER A 113 -7.08 2.24 14.34
CA SER A 113 -7.10 2.22 15.81
C SER A 113 -7.20 0.81 16.37
N MET A 114 -7.92 -0.09 15.67
CA MET A 114 -8.05 -1.50 16.01
C MET A 114 -6.68 -2.15 16.26
N MET A 115 -5.66 -1.77 15.49
CA MET A 115 -4.31 -2.31 15.65
C MET A 115 -3.62 -1.83 16.92
N GLY A 116 -3.94 -0.63 17.43
CA GLY A 116 -3.44 -0.11 18.70
C GLY A 116 -3.85 -1.00 19.88
N ASP A 117 -5.15 -1.29 20.00
CA ASP A 117 -5.68 -2.19 21.02
C ASP A 117 -5.12 -3.62 20.90
N MET A 118 -4.87 -4.11 19.68
CA MET A 118 -4.21 -5.42 19.48
C MET A 118 -2.79 -5.42 20.06
N VAL A 119 -2.06 -4.31 19.91
CA VAL A 119 -0.72 -4.14 20.47
C VAL A 119 -0.76 -4.14 21.99
N GLU A 120 -1.72 -3.42 22.59
CA GLU A 120 -1.90 -3.39 24.05
C GLU A 120 -2.24 -4.77 24.63
N LYS A 121 -2.98 -5.59 23.88
CA LYS A 121 -3.33 -6.97 24.24
C LYS A 121 -2.21 -7.98 23.99
N GLY A 122 -1.06 -7.56 23.44
CA GLY A 122 0.08 -8.44 23.16
C GLY A 122 -0.06 -9.28 21.88
N TRP A 123 -1.08 -9.01 21.06
CA TRP A 123 -1.26 -9.65 19.75
C TRP A 123 -0.37 -8.98 18.71
N LEU A 124 0.93 -9.26 18.77
CA LEU A 124 1.95 -8.62 17.94
C LEU A 124 2.28 -9.39 16.65
N GLY A 125 1.59 -10.49 16.38
CA GLY A 125 1.81 -11.34 15.20
C GLY A 125 2.77 -12.49 15.48
N LYS A 126 3.51 -12.89 14.44
CA LYS A 126 4.37 -14.08 14.48
C LYS A 126 5.51 -13.98 15.50
N LYS A 127 5.98 -12.77 15.79
CA LYS A 127 7.06 -12.53 16.76
C LYS A 127 6.64 -12.81 18.21
N SER A 128 5.37 -12.63 18.56
CA SER A 128 4.80 -12.99 19.88
C SER A 128 4.16 -14.38 19.88
N GLY A 129 4.07 -15.04 18.72
CA GLY A 129 3.38 -16.32 18.55
C GLY A 129 1.87 -16.17 18.31
N GLU A 130 1.32 -14.96 18.44
CA GLU A 130 -0.09 -14.68 18.20
C GLU A 130 -0.33 -13.24 17.72
N GLY A 131 -1.17 -13.12 16.70
CA GLY A 131 -1.76 -11.91 16.15
C GLY A 131 -3.14 -12.24 15.61
N PHE A 132 -3.44 -11.85 14.37
CA PHE A 132 -4.63 -12.34 13.66
C PHE A 132 -4.69 -13.87 13.56
N TYR A 133 -3.51 -14.49 13.53
CA TYR A 133 -3.34 -15.94 13.60
C TYR A 133 -2.55 -16.35 14.85
N LYS A 134 -2.78 -17.56 15.34
CA LYS A 134 -1.92 -18.25 16.30
C LYS A 134 -0.89 -19.08 15.54
N TYR A 135 0.37 -19.00 15.99
CA TYR A 135 1.53 -19.62 15.36
C TYR A 135 2.12 -20.69 16.28
N ASN A 136 1.82 -21.95 16.00
CA ASN A 136 2.35 -23.10 16.74
C ASN A 136 3.34 -23.87 15.86
N GLY A 137 4.61 -23.45 15.90
CA GLY A 137 5.65 -23.96 15.00
C GLY A 137 5.31 -23.64 13.54
N LYS A 138 5.07 -24.68 12.71
CA LYS A 138 4.65 -24.51 11.31
C LYS A 138 3.13 -24.37 11.15
N LYS A 139 2.34 -24.62 12.20
CA LYS A 139 0.87 -24.57 12.12
C LYS A 139 0.40 -23.13 12.32
N LYS A 140 -0.37 -22.66 11.34
CA LYS A 140 -1.06 -21.35 11.35
C LYS A 140 -2.56 -21.60 11.46
N THR A 141 -3.22 -20.99 12.46
CA THR A 141 -4.68 -21.05 12.65
C THR A 141 -5.23 -19.69 13.00
N ILE A 142 -6.47 -19.37 12.62
CA ILE A 142 -7.11 -18.10 13.01
C ILE A 142 -7.12 -18.00 14.55
N ASN A 143 -6.78 -16.81 15.07
CA ASN A 143 -6.89 -16.54 16.49
C ASN A 143 -8.36 -16.20 16.82
N PRO A 144 -9.08 -17.06 17.55
CA PRO A 144 -10.51 -16.85 17.81
C PRO A 144 -10.79 -15.61 18.68
N GLU A 145 -9.84 -15.22 19.54
CA GLU A 145 -9.98 -14.02 20.37
C GLU A 145 -9.86 -12.75 19.53
N VAL A 146 -8.90 -12.73 18.59
CA VAL A 146 -8.77 -11.63 17.63
C VAL A 146 -9.93 -11.63 16.65
N GLU A 147 -10.39 -12.78 16.17
CA GLU A 147 -11.54 -12.83 15.26
C GLU A 147 -12.81 -12.26 15.93
N ALA A 148 -13.07 -12.60 17.19
CA ALA A 148 -14.17 -12.03 17.96
C ALA A 148 -14.00 -10.52 18.17
N TYR A 149 -12.77 -10.07 18.44
CA TYR A 149 -12.44 -8.66 18.57
C TYR A 149 -12.63 -7.89 17.26
N VAL A 150 -12.12 -8.38 16.13
CA VAL A 150 -12.33 -7.77 14.80
C VAL A 150 -13.82 -7.71 14.47
N LYS A 151 -14.58 -8.77 14.79
CA LYS A 151 -16.04 -8.79 14.61
C LYS A 151 -16.77 -7.69 15.40
N SER A 152 -16.22 -7.21 16.53
CA SER A 152 -16.84 -6.10 17.26
C SER A 152 -16.66 -4.73 16.57
N PHE A 153 -15.76 -4.62 15.58
CA PHE A 153 -15.59 -3.40 14.76
C PHE A 153 -16.38 -3.46 13.46
N VAL A 154 -17.04 -4.57 13.15
CA VAL A 154 -17.85 -4.69 11.94
C VAL A 154 -19.01 -3.71 12.01
N GLN A 155 -19.06 -2.77 11.08
CA GLN A 155 -20.15 -1.79 10.95
C GLN A 155 -21.15 -2.23 9.89
N GLU A 156 -20.67 -2.89 8.84
CA GLU A 156 -21.46 -3.43 7.74
C GLU A 156 -21.02 -4.86 7.45
N ASP A 157 -21.93 -5.77 7.10
CA ASP A 157 -21.59 -7.11 6.62
C ASP A 157 -21.79 -7.17 5.11
N LEU A 158 -20.82 -6.63 4.38
CA LEU A 158 -20.87 -6.58 2.93
C LEU A 158 -20.43 -7.94 2.38
N HIS A 159 -21.36 -8.65 1.73
CA HIS A 159 -21.07 -9.89 1.01
C HIS A 159 -20.34 -9.62 -0.31
N LEU A 160 -19.13 -9.05 -0.23
CA LEU A 160 -18.32 -8.66 -1.38
C LEU A 160 -17.83 -9.88 -2.17
N SER A 161 -17.76 -9.73 -3.50
CA SER A 161 -17.12 -10.71 -4.37
C SER A 161 -15.60 -10.71 -4.16
N GLU A 162 -14.92 -11.79 -4.58
CA GLU A 162 -13.46 -11.84 -4.55
C GLU A 162 -12.83 -10.72 -5.40
N GLU A 163 -13.40 -10.46 -6.58
CA GLU A 163 -12.97 -9.39 -7.47
C GLU A 163 -13.10 -8.01 -6.83
N GLU A 164 -14.20 -7.73 -6.13
CA GLU A 164 -14.40 -6.43 -5.47
C GLU A 164 -13.42 -6.22 -4.31
N ILE A 165 -13.11 -7.28 -3.55
CA ILE A 165 -12.07 -7.26 -2.51
C ILE A 165 -10.69 -6.94 -3.13
N GLN A 166 -10.34 -7.63 -4.22
CA GLN A 166 -9.07 -7.41 -4.92
C GLN A 166 -8.99 -5.98 -5.46
N ASN A 167 -10.02 -5.53 -6.17
CA ASN A 167 -10.03 -4.23 -6.81
C ASN A 167 -10.02 -3.10 -5.78
N ARG A 168 -10.71 -3.20 -4.64
CA ARG A 168 -10.64 -2.18 -3.58
C ARG A 168 -9.21 -1.98 -3.07
N LEU A 169 -8.52 -3.06 -2.70
CA LEU A 169 -7.15 -3.01 -2.18
C LEU A 169 -6.14 -2.57 -3.24
N VAL A 170 -6.16 -3.22 -4.40
CA VAL A 170 -5.18 -2.98 -5.47
C VAL A 170 -5.39 -1.58 -6.06
N SER A 171 -6.64 -1.10 -6.17
CA SER A 171 -6.90 0.19 -6.80
C SER A 171 -6.24 1.35 -6.06
N ARG A 172 -6.36 1.37 -4.73
CA ARG A 172 -5.73 2.37 -3.88
C ARG A 172 -4.21 2.27 -3.90
N PHE A 173 -3.67 1.05 -3.88
CA PHE A 173 -2.22 0.81 -3.96
C PHE A 173 -1.60 1.32 -5.26
N VAL A 174 -2.22 0.99 -6.40
CA VAL A 174 -1.73 1.33 -7.73
C VAL A 174 -1.99 2.81 -8.06
N ASN A 175 -3.08 3.40 -7.57
CA ASN A 175 -3.32 4.85 -7.68
C ASN A 175 -2.25 5.65 -6.93
N GLU A 176 -1.82 5.18 -5.75
CA GLU A 176 -0.73 5.83 -5.02
C GLU A 176 0.61 5.71 -5.75
N ALA A 177 0.86 4.59 -6.44
CA ALA A 177 2.03 4.45 -7.30
C ALA A 177 2.01 5.46 -8.45
N ALA A 178 0.86 5.63 -9.11
CA ALA A 178 0.67 6.64 -10.16
C ALA A 178 0.82 8.07 -9.61
N LYS A 179 0.31 8.35 -8.41
CA LYS A 179 0.50 9.62 -7.72
C LYS A 179 1.97 9.88 -7.39
N CYS A 180 2.74 8.84 -7.03
CA CYS A 180 4.19 8.96 -6.83
C CYS A 180 4.94 9.29 -8.13
N LEU A 181 4.44 8.84 -9.28
CA LEU A 181 4.99 9.26 -10.58
C LEU A 181 4.60 10.70 -10.92
N GLU A 182 3.35 11.09 -10.65
CA GLU A 182 2.85 12.46 -10.83
C GLU A 182 3.63 13.47 -9.98
N ASP A 183 3.91 13.13 -8.72
CA ASP A 183 4.70 13.95 -7.78
C ASP A 183 6.22 13.85 -8.05
N GLU A 184 6.62 13.16 -9.12
CA GLU A 184 8.02 12.92 -9.52
C GLU A 184 8.88 12.29 -8.41
N ILE A 185 8.27 11.50 -7.50
CA ILE A 185 9.00 10.78 -6.44
C ILE A 185 9.80 9.64 -7.05
N ILE A 186 9.26 9.01 -8.09
CA ILE A 186 9.95 8.06 -8.96
C ILE A 186 10.20 8.69 -10.32
N ALA A 187 11.31 8.31 -10.96
CA ALA A 187 11.74 8.92 -12.22
C ALA A 187 10.92 8.47 -13.44
N ASN A 188 10.41 7.24 -13.44
CA ASN A 188 9.66 6.66 -14.56
C ASN A 188 8.89 5.38 -14.13
N PRO A 189 7.95 4.89 -14.97
CA PRO A 189 7.15 3.68 -14.67
C PRO A 189 7.98 2.42 -14.43
N VAL A 190 9.10 2.24 -15.12
CA VAL A 190 9.95 1.05 -14.98
C VAL A 190 10.57 0.98 -13.58
N VAL A 191 11.09 2.10 -13.08
CA VAL A 191 11.61 2.20 -11.70
C VAL A 191 10.50 1.92 -10.70
N GLY A 192 9.30 2.45 -10.96
CA GLY A 192 8.13 2.20 -10.12
C GLY A 192 7.71 0.73 -10.08
N ASP A 193 7.71 0.06 -11.23
CA ASP A 193 7.38 -1.36 -11.33
C ASP A 193 8.38 -2.24 -10.60
N VAL A 194 9.67 -2.05 -10.87
CA VAL A 194 10.76 -2.76 -10.19
C VAL A 194 10.67 -2.52 -8.67
N GLY A 195 10.42 -1.28 -8.25
CA GLY A 195 10.30 -0.91 -6.86
C GLY A 195 9.24 -1.69 -6.09
N LEU A 196 8.03 -1.83 -6.62
CA LEU A 196 6.95 -2.54 -5.92
C LEU A 196 7.01 -4.05 -6.13
N VAL A 197 7.48 -4.52 -7.29
CA VAL A 197 7.69 -5.97 -7.50
C VAL A 197 8.72 -6.52 -6.52
N PHE A 198 9.89 -5.87 -6.38
CA PHE A 198 10.93 -6.34 -5.47
C PHE A 198 10.76 -5.85 -4.03
N GLY A 199 10.09 -4.72 -3.82
CA GLY A 199 9.86 -4.16 -2.49
C GLY A 199 8.70 -4.81 -1.74
N THR A 200 7.54 -4.96 -2.40
CA THR A 200 6.32 -5.50 -1.76
C THR A 200 5.91 -6.86 -2.30
N GLY A 201 6.56 -7.35 -3.37
CA GLY A 201 6.11 -8.55 -4.07
C GLY A 201 4.89 -8.29 -4.95
N PHE A 202 4.69 -7.07 -5.47
CA PHE A 202 3.52 -6.74 -6.29
C PHE A 202 3.40 -7.71 -7.47
N ALA A 203 2.34 -8.53 -7.45
CA ALA A 203 1.98 -9.59 -8.40
C ALA A 203 2.95 -9.75 -9.59
N PRO A 204 4.06 -10.49 -9.44
CA PRO A 204 5.18 -10.45 -10.39
C PRO A 204 4.80 -10.82 -11.83
N PHE A 205 3.83 -11.71 -12.02
CA PHE A 205 3.32 -12.08 -13.35
C PHE A 205 2.51 -10.97 -14.03
N ARG A 206 2.12 -9.93 -13.29
CA ARG A 206 1.50 -8.70 -13.82
C ARG A 206 2.52 -7.62 -14.16
N GLY A 207 3.80 -7.82 -13.81
CA GLY A 207 4.92 -6.96 -14.21
C GLY A 207 5.10 -5.67 -13.41
N GLY A 208 4.24 -5.38 -12.43
CA GLY A 208 4.27 -4.14 -11.65
C GLY A 208 2.98 -3.31 -11.78
N PRO A 209 2.76 -2.31 -10.92
CA PRO A 209 1.57 -1.44 -10.95
C PRO A 209 1.30 -0.79 -12.31
N PHE A 210 2.32 -0.27 -12.99
CA PHE A 210 2.16 0.44 -14.25
C PHE A 210 1.95 -0.50 -15.43
N ARG A 211 2.66 -1.64 -15.45
CA ARG A 211 2.37 -2.70 -16.42
C ARG A 211 0.96 -3.27 -16.23
N TYR A 212 0.50 -3.39 -14.99
CA TYR A 212 -0.86 -3.81 -14.67
C TYR A 212 -1.90 -2.80 -15.17
N LEU A 213 -1.68 -1.50 -15.00
CA LEU A 213 -2.54 -0.44 -15.58
C LEU A 213 -2.68 -0.58 -17.10
N ASP A 214 -1.58 -0.83 -17.81
CA ASP A 214 -1.61 -1.03 -19.26
C ASP A 214 -2.34 -2.31 -19.70
N GLN A 215 -2.33 -3.35 -18.85
CA GLN A 215 -3.07 -4.61 -19.11
C GLN A 215 -4.58 -4.44 -18.91
N VAL A 216 -4.99 -3.68 -17.89
CA VAL A 216 -6.42 -3.40 -17.61
C VAL A 216 -6.99 -2.37 -18.60
N GLY A 217 -6.16 -1.43 -19.05
CA GLY A 217 -6.61 -0.22 -19.74
C GLY A 217 -6.83 0.89 -18.73
N VAL A 218 -6.11 2.02 -18.91
CA VAL A 218 -6.13 3.14 -17.96
C VAL A 218 -7.52 3.78 -17.88
N ASP A 219 -8.25 3.81 -18.99
CA ASP A 219 -9.65 4.22 -19.08
C ASP A 219 -10.58 3.35 -18.22
N ASN A 220 -10.53 2.04 -18.41
CA ASN A 220 -11.33 1.08 -17.62
C ASN A 220 -11.01 1.18 -16.12
N TYR A 221 -9.74 1.39 -15.80
CA TYR A 221 -9.27 1.52 -14.43
C TYR A 221 -9.76 2.81 -13.77
N VAL A 222 -9.70 3.95 -14.47
CA VAL A 222 -10.26 5.23 -13.99
C VAL A 222 -11.76 5.14 -13.80
N ASP A 223 -12.49 4.51 -14.72
CA ASP A 223 -13.95 4.31 -14.59
C ASP A 223 -14.31 3.44 -13.38
N MET A 224 -13.55 2.38 -13.14
CA MET A 224 -13.71 1.56 -11.94
C MET A 224 -13.45 2.37 -10.66
N MET A 225 -12.37 3.15 -10.63
CA MET A 225 -12.04 4.00 -9.47
C MET A 225 -13.11 5.05 -9.19
N ASN A 226 -13.64 5.71 -10.21
CA ASN A 226 -14.74 6.68 -10.04
C ASN A 226 -15.99 6.01 -9.45
N LYS A 227 -16.35 4.81 -9.90
CA LYS A 227 -17.47 4.04 -9.31
C LYS A 227 -17.24 3.72 -7.82
N TYR A 228 -16.00 3.43 -7.44
CA TYR A 228 -15.64 3.22 -6.04
C TYR A 228 -15.57 4.53 -5.25
N ALA A 229 -15.20 5.65 -5.88
CA ALA A 229 -15.27 6.95 -5.25
C ALA A 229 -16.72 7.30 -4.87
N ASP A 230 -17.65 7.07 -5.78
CA ASP A 230 -19.09 7.28 -5.55
C ASP A 230 -19.65 6.33 -4.47
N LYS A 231 -19.20 5.07 -4.44
CA LYS A 231 -19.73 4.04 -3.55
C LYS A 231 -19.12 4.04 -2.15
N TYR A 232 -17.81 4.23 -2.06
CA TYR A 232 -17.03 4.01 -0.83
C TYR A 232 -16.34 5.27 -0.31
N GLY A 233 -16.27 6.33 -1.11
CA GLY A 233 -15.77 7.64 -0.71
C GLY A 233 -14.55 8.14 -1.49
N PRO A 234 -14.19 9.42 -1.29
CA PRO A 234 -13.22 10.15 -2.11
C PRO A 234 -11.79 9.59 -2.08
N GLN A 235 -11.46 8.70 -1.13
CA GLN A 235 -10.15 8.01 -1.08
C GLN A 235 -9.88 7.12 -2.30
N PHE A 236 -10.91 6.82 -3.10
CA PHE A 236 -10.81 6.11 -4.38
C PHE A 236 -10.71 7.02 -5.60
N GLU A 237 -10.68 8.34 -5.44
CA GLU A 237 -10.53 9.22 -6.60
C GLU A 237 -9.21 8.98 -7.34
N PRO A 238 -9.22 8.80 -8.67
CA PRO A 238 -8.00 8.63 -9.44
C PRO A 238 -7.17 9.91 -9.44
N CYS A 239 -5.85 9.78 -9.37
CA CYS A 239 -4.93 10.91 -9.50
C CYS A 239 -5.02 11.57 -10.89
N GLN A 240 -4.49 12.78 -11.01
CA GLN A 240 -4.62 13.56 -12.24
C GLN A 240 -3.91 12.88 -13.42
N LEU A 241 -2.75 12.25 -13.17
CA LEU A 241 -1.98 11.53 -14.17
C LEU A 241 -2.79 10.38 -14.79
N LEU A 242 -3.54 9.63 -13.99
CA LEU A 242 -4.41 8.57 -14.52
C LEU A 242 -5.55 9.16 -15.36
N LYS A 243 -6.17 10.24 -14.90
CA LYS A 243 -7.22 10.95 -15.65
C LYS A 243 -6.70 11.45 -17.01
N ASP A 244 -5.51 12.04 -17.03
CA ASP A 244 -4.87 12.55 -18.25
C ASP A 244 -4.50 11.42 -19.23
N TYR A 245 -4.02 10.28 -18.71
CA TYR A 245 -3.67 9.12 -19.53
C TYR A 245 -4.92 8.45 -20.11
N ALA A 246 -6.00 8.33 -19.32
CA ALA A 246 -7.29 7.85 -19.79
C ALA A 246 -7.85 8.77 -20.90
N ALA A 247 -7.84 10.08 -20.70
CA ALA A 247 -8.35 11.05 -21.68
C ALA A 247 -7.56 11.06 -23.00
N SER A 248 -6.27 10.72 -22.95
CA SER A 248 -5.38 10.71 -24.12
C SER A 248 -5.07 9.31 -24.66
N ASN A 249 -5.70 8.26 -24.12
CA ASN A 249 -5.47 6.86 -24.45
C ASN A 249 -3.97 6.48 -24.45
N LYS A 250 -3.23 7.00 -23.46
CA LYS A 250 -1.80 6.75 -23.28
C LYS A 250 -1.55 5.52 -22.42
N LYS A 251 -0.43 4.86 -22.69
CA LYS A 251 0.13 3.77 -21.88
C LYS A 251 1.36 4.22 -21.13
N PHE A 252 1.67 3.54 -20.03
CA PHE A 252 2.88 3.77 -19.26
C PHE A 252 4.10 3.12 -19.90
N HIS A 253 3.91 1.96 -20.52
CA HIS A 253 4.91 1.24 -21.30
C HIS A 253 4.54 1.28 -22.78
N ASN A 254 5.47 1.78 -23.60
CA ASN A 254 5.41 1.73 -25.06
C ASN A 254 6.12 0.49 -25.60
#